data_AF-A0A9E4FM14-F1
#
_entry.id   AF-A0A9E4FM14-F1
#
_cell.length_a   1.000
_cell.length_b   1.000
_cell.length_c   1.000
_cell.angle_alpha   90.00
_cell.angle_beta   90.00
_cell.angle_gamma   90.00
#
_symmetry.space_group_name_H-M   'P 1'
#
loop_
_entity.id
_entity.type
_entity.pdbx_description
1 polymer ?
#
loop_
_entity_poly.entity_id
_entity_poly.type
_entity_poly.pdbx_seq_one_letter_code
_entity_poly.pdbx_strand_id
1 'polypeptide(L)'
;VEDVLQEFEAQTRSFSYEFIDPDREPEVAREYGLQDYGNTVFTSVDSRRNHQVAFSEFLEQDFVTALLIVTGEEQKQVFFLSGHDEKSIFTREEGSAEGFATASTHVQRENYGVSTLHLSLNSDIETFQALTNGEIVGMLVVAGPRRDILDDERELLEEYLEEGGDMLLLLDPDSPQSFRDLAARWGVVVGTDQVIDARNSLEEDESILRLDPEDYLSSVLPVIPDATLENILATGGVTRGLGPTIYPGIVALEPAEEIVFVPDVFISLDPEVVVGEDTNIFGAALAIPSTGDDDFYYPAVAIRAFAALGAEPPERIDFDNPTSLVVFGDSDFASNSYFTTAFNSDIFLNSINWLVGDAPLASIRPKPIAFRDLILDDNQYNLMRYLGWFLLPSVMALAGAVVWWRRR
;
A
#
# COMPACT_ATOMS: atom_id res chain seq x y z
N VAL A 1 -19.25 3.33 -21.36
CA VAL A 1 -19.90 4.23 -20.38
C VAL A 1 -21.19 3.63 -19.89
N GLU A 2 -22.15 3.35 -20.77
CA GLU A 2 -23.45 2.75 -20.38
C GLU A 2 -23.29 1.48 -19.55
N ASP A 3 -22.42 0.54 -19.95
CA ASP A 3 -22.17 -0.70 -19.20
C ASP A 3 -21.72 -0.43 -17.74
N VAL A 4 -20.85 0.56 -17.54
CA VAL A 4 -20.34 0.90 -16.19
C VAL A 4 -21.43 1.58 -15.36
N LEU A 5 -22.16 2.54 -15.93
CA LEU A 5 -23.26 3.22 -15.24
C LEU A 5 -24.36 2.22 -14.83
N GLN A 6 -24.66 1.26 -15.69
CA GLN A 6 -25.61 0.19 -15.42
C GLN A 6 -25.14 -0.73 -14.28
N GLU A 7 -23.85 -1.03 -14.22
CA GLU A 7 -23.27 -1.80 -13.11
C GLU A 7 -23.41 -1.07 -11.78
N PHE A 8 -23.10 0.23 -11.73
CA PHE A 8 -23.28 1.04 -10.51
C PHE A 8 -24.74 1.12 -10.06
N GLU A 9 -25.68 1.38 -10.98
CA GLU A 9 -27.12 1.40 -10.68
C GLU A 9 -27.63 0.03 -10.17
N ALA A 10 -27.06 -1.07 -10.66
CA ALA A 10 -27.41 -2.41 -10.21
C ALA A 10 -26.87 -2.72 -8.80
N GLN A 11 -25.71 -2.17 -8.43
CA GLN A 11 -25.05 -2.44 -7.15
C GLN A 11 -25.56 -1.57 -6.00
N THR A 12 -26.05 -0.35 -6.26
CA THR A 12 -26.55 0.56 -5.21
C THR A 12 -27.85 1.25 -5.57
N ARG A 13 -28.68 1.50 -4.55
CA ARG A 13 -29.94 2.27 -4.70
C ARG A 13 -29.73 3.78 -4.61
N SER A 14 -28.53 4.21 -4.22
CA SER A 14 -28.19 5.63 -4.04
C SER A 14 -27.66 6.28 -5.33
N PHE A 15 -27.64 5.54 -6.44
CA PHE A 15 -27.16 6.01 -7.73
C PHE A 15 -28.25 5.85 -8.79
N SER A 16 -28.37 6.83 -9.68
CA SER A 16 -29.24 6.81 -10.85
C SER A 16 -28.60 7.62 -11.97
N TYR A 17 -28.82 7.23 -13.22
CA TYR A 17 -28.31 7.96 -14.37
C TYR A 17 -29.40 8.19 -15.42
N GLU A 18 -29.23 9.23 -16.24
CA GLU A 18 -30.13 9.55 -17.36
C GLU A 18 -29.31 10.05 -18.55
N PHE A 19 -29.68 9.61 -19.75
CA PHE A 19 -29.11 10.13 -21.00
C PHE A 19 -30.00 11.25 -21.54
N ILE A 20 -29.49 12.47 -21.50
CA ILE A 20 -30.20 13.66 -22.00
C ILE A 20 -29.66 14.03 -23.37
N ASP A 21 -30.56 14.15 -24.34
CA ASP A 21 -30.24 14.69 -25.67
C ASP A 21 -30.38 16.23 -25.63
N PRO A 22 -29.28 17.00 -25.66
CA PRO A 22 -29.33 18.46 -25.50
C PRO A 22 -30.05 19.16 -26.66
N ASP A 23 -30.24 18.51 -27.81
CA ASP A 23 -31.03 19.07 -28.92
C ASP A 23 -32.53 18.96 -28.66
N ARG A 24 -32.95 17.90 -27.96
CA ARG A 24 -34.35 17.66 -27.61
C ARG A 24 -34.75 18.37 -26.32
N GLU A 25 -33.82 18.48 -25.38
CA GLU A 25 -34.04 19.05 -24.05
C GLU A 25 -33.03 20.17 -23.71
N PRO A 26 -33.04 21.29 -24.46
CA PRO A 26 -32.06 22.37 -24.32
C PRO A 26 -32.19 23.18 -23.03
N GLU A 27 -33.26 22.98 -22.26
CA GLU A 27 -33.48 23.65 -20.98
C GLU A 27 -32.63 22.99 -19.88
N VAL A 28 -32.58 21.66 -19.84
CA VAL A 28 -31.78 20.89 -18.88
C VAL A 28 -30.29 21.10 -19.13
N ALA A 29 -29.86 21.08 -20.39
CA ALA A 29 -28.47 21.37 -20.75
C ALA A 29 -28.02 22.78 -20.30
N ARG A 30 -28.91 23.79 -20.38
CA ARG A 30 -28.64 25.16 -19.92
C ARG A 30 -28.60 25.27 -18.40
N GLU A 31 -29.45 24.55 -17.68
CA GLU A 31 -29.46 24.52 -16.21
C GLU A 31 -28.11 24.04 -15.65
N TYR A 32 -27.55 23.00 -16.26
CA TYR A 32 -26.24 22.47 -15.88
C TYR A 32 -25.06 23.16 -16.59
N GLY A 33 -25.28 24.23 -17.37
CA GLY A 33 -24.22 25.03 -17.98
C GLY A 33 -23.43 24.34 -19.10
N LEU A 34 -24.00 23.33 -19.76
CA LEU A 34 -23.36 22.58 -20.83
C LEU A 34 -23.29 23.39 -22.13
N GLN A 35 -22.09 23.62 -22.64
CA GLN A 35 -21.86 24.33 -23.92
C GLN A 35 -21.42 23.39 -25.06
N ASP A 36 -20.91 22.21 -24.71
CA ASP A 36 -20.38 21.21 -25.65
C ASP A 36 -21.07 19.85 -25.47
N TYR A 37 -21.16 19.07 -26.55
CA TYR A 37 -21.65 17.68 -26.53
C TYR A 37 -20.63 16.73 -25.88
N GLY A 38 -21.10 15.63 -25.30
CA GLY A 38 -20.24 14.58 -24.74
C GLY A 38 -19.78 14.82 -23.30
N ASN A 39 -20.36 15.82 -22.62
CA ASN A 39 -20.10 16.07 -21.20
C ASN A 39 -21.01 15.19 -20.33
N THR A 40 -20.48 14.72 -19.21
CA THR A 40 -21.25 14.05 -18.15
C THR A 40 -21.30 14.97 -16.94
N VAL A 41 -22.48 15.07 -16.32
CA VAL A 41 -22.70 15.89 -15.14
C VAL A 41 -23.03 14.99 -13.97
N PHE A 42 -22.25 15.09 -12.91
CA PHE A 42 -22.51 14.45 -11.63
C PHE A 42 -23.25 15.45 -10.75
N THR A 43 -24.28 14.98 -10.07
CA THR A 43 -25.05 15.78 -9.11
C THR A 43 -25.33 14.97 -7.86
N SER A 44 -25.22 15.60 -6.70
CA SER A 44 -25.65 15.02 -5.43
C SER A 44 -26.94 15.70 -4.98
N VAL A 45 -27.93 14.88 -4.64
CA VAL A 45 -29.22 15.34 -4.11
C VAL A 45 -29.04 16.03 -2.76
N ASP A 46 -28.07 15.56 -1.96
CA ASP A 46 -27.83 16.04 -0.60
C ASP A 46 -27.01 17.33 -0.60
N SER A 47 -25.88 17.35 -1.30
CA SER A 47 -24.97 18.50 -1.28
C SER A 47 -25.39 19.61 -2.25
N ARG A 48 -26.24 19.30 -3.23
CA ARG A 48 -26.60 20.15 -4.38
C ARG A 48 -25.39 20.66 -5.18
N ARG A 49 -24.26 19.96 -5.10
CA ARG A 49 -23.07 20.23 -5.91
C ARG A 49 -23.24 19.57 -7.28
N ASN A 50 -22.79 20.27 -8.30
CA ASN A 50 -22.71 19.75 -9.66
C ASN A 50 -21.24 19.75 -10.09
N HIS A 51 -20.78 18.64 -10.66
CA HIS A 51 -19.44 18.54 -11.23
C HIS A 51 -19.55 18.06 -12.68
N GLN A 52 -18.94 18.81 -13.60
CA GLN A 52 -18.95 18.50 -15.02
C GLN A 52 -17.62 17.86 -15.40
N VAL A 53 -17.68 16.73 -16.09
CA VAL A 53 -16.50 16.05 -16.62
C VAL A 53 -16.67 15.85 -18.12
N ALA A 54 -15.69 16.32 -18.87
CA ALA A 54 -15.58 16.07 -20.31
C ALA A 54 -14.77 14.78 -20.51
N PHE A 55 -15.46 13.66 -20.70
CA PHE A 55 -14.78 12.39 -20.95
C PHE A 55 -14.38 12.28 -22.42
N SER A 56 -13.08 12.29 -22.71
CA SER A 56 -12.58 11.80 -24.01
C SER A 56 -12.57 10.26 -24.05
N GLU A 57 -12.24 9.64 -22.92
CA GLU A 57 -12.36 8.21 -22.62
C GLU A 57 -12.87 8.09 -21.19
N PHE A 58 -13.75 7.13 -20.92
CA PHE A 58 -14.31 6.95 -19.58
C PHE A 58 -13.38 6.10 -18.74
N LEU A 59 -12.71 6.71 -17.77
CA LEU A 59 -11.90 6.04 -16.76
C LEU A 59 -12.68 5.97 -15.46
N GLU A 60 -12.66 4.81 -14.79
CA GLU A 60 -13.32 4.58 -13.50
C GLU A 60 -12.86 5.59 -12.44
N GLN A 61 -11.56 5.94 -12.43
CA GLN A 61 -10.98 6.92 -11.53
C GLN A 61 -11.66 8.29 -11.62
N ASP A 62 -11.91 8.79 -12.83
CA ASP A 62 -12.53 10.11 -13.03
C ASP A 62 -14.00 10.09 -12.55
N PHE A 63 -14.67 8.94 -12.68
CA PHE A 63 -16.03 8.72 -12.18
C PHE A 63 -16.08 8.75 -10.65
N VAL A 64 -15.18 8.03 -9.96
CA VAL A 64 -15.10 8.02 -8.49
C VAL A 64 -14.70 9.39 -7.94
N THR A 65 -13.73 10.06 -8.59
CA THR A 65 -13.32 11.43 -8.23
C THR A 65 -14.51 12.38 -8.32
N ALA A 66 -15.27 12.32 -9.42
CA ALA A 66 -16.46 13.14 -9.59
C ALA A 66 -17.52 12.85 -8.51
N LEU A 67 -17.69 11.59 -8.11
CA LEU A 67 -18.56 11.21 -7.00
C LEU A 67 -18.12 11.85 -5.68
N LEU A 68 -16.85 11.77 -5.29
CA LEU A 68 -16.35 12.43 -4.06
C LEU A 68 -16.65 13.93 -4.06
N ILE A 69 -16.37 14.61 -5.18
CA ILE A 69 -16.59 16.05 -5.32
C ILE A 69 -18.08 16.40 -5.10
N VAL A 70 -18.99 15.61 -5.68
CA VAL A 70 -20.43 15.89 -5.56
C VAL A 70 -21.01 15.42 -4.25
N THR A 71 -20.57 14.32 -3.65
CA THR A 71 -21.01 13.94 -2.29
C THR A 71 -20.49 14.92 -1.25
N GLY A 72 -19.40 15.61 -1.58
CA GLY A 72 -18.70 16.53 -0.69
C GLY A 72 -17.81 15.82 0.31
N GLU A 73 -17.43 14.58 0.00
CA GLU A 73 -16.35 13.88 0.64
C GLU A 73 -15.03 14.50 0.19
N GLU A 74 -14.16 14.81 1.13
CA GLU A 74 -12.86 15.39 0.84
C GLU A 74 -11.91 14.31 0.30
N GLN A 75 -11.19 14.65 -0.77
CA GLN A 75 -10.16 13.76 -1.29
C GLN A 75 -9.00 13.69 -0.28
N LYS A 76 -8.83 12.53 0.32
CA LYS A 76 -7.73 12.22 1.23
C LYS A 76 -6.37 12.41 0.56
N GLN A 77 -5.41 12.95 1.30
CA GLN A 77 -4.07 13.27 0.78
C GLN A 77 -3.01 12.31 1.33
N VAL A 78 -2.07 11.92 0.47
CA VAL A 78 -0.88 11.16 0.82
C VAL A 78 0.34 12.03 0.51
N PHE A 79 1.01 12.49 1.57
CA PHE A 79 2.18 13.35 1.46
C PHE A 79 3.45 12.53 1.59
N PHE A 80 4.36 12.64 0.62
CA PHE A 80 5.69 12.05 0.68
C PHE A 80 6.69 13.05 1.24
N LEU A 81 7.39 12.69 2.30
CA LEU A 81 8.47 13.52 2.84
C LEU A 81 9.60 13.62 1.82
N SER A 82 10.22 14.81 1.78
CA SER A 82 11.37 15.11 0.95
C SER A 82 12.33 16.05 1.69
N GLY A 83 13.62 15.93 1.38
CA GLY A 83 14.68 16.75 1.97
C GLY A 83 15.78 15.93 2.64
N HIS A 84 15.54 14.64 2.85
CA HIS A 84 16.44 13.70 3.50
C HIS A 84 17.06 12.69 2.51
N ASP A 85 17.19 13.06 1.23
CA ASP A 85 17.65 12.22 0.11
C ASP A 85 16.78 10.96 -0.10
N GLU A 86 15.47 11.08 0.09
CA GLU A 86 14.47 10.04 -0.10
C GLU A 86 14.22 9.68 -1.57
N LYS A 87 13.51 8.56 -1.77
CA LYS A 87 13.15 8.07 -3.11
C LYS A 87 12.10 8.98 -3.77
N SER A 88 12.43 9.49 -4.95
CA SER A 88 11.56 10.42 -5.72
C SER A 88 10.29 9.75 -6.23
N ILE A 89 9.15 10.44 -6.10
CA ILE A 89 7.84 9.99 -6.60
C ILE A 89 7.51 10.45 -8.04
N PHE A 90 8.36 11.26 -8.67
CA PHE A 90 8.06 11.90 -9.96
C PHE A 90 8.84 11.31 -11.14
N THR A 91 9.99 10.69 -10.87
CA THR A 91 10.88 10.23 -11.93
C THR A 91 10.41 8.87 -12.47
N ARG A 92 9.92 8.87 -13.72
CA ARG A 92 9.67 7.66 -14.54
C ARG A 92 10.70 7.50 -15.67
N GLU A 93 11.92 8.00 -15.47
CA GLU A 93 12.97 7.83 -16.48
C GLU A 93 13.42 6.36 -16.55
N GLU A 94 13.73 5.86 -17.74
CA GLU A 94 14.41 4.57 -17.92
C GLU A 94 15.70 4.58 -17.06
N GLY A 95 15.75 3.73 -16.04
CA GLY A 95 16.86 3.66 -15.07
C GLY A 95 16.57 4.22 -13.68
N SER A 96 15.39 4.79 -13.41
CA SER A 96 14.94 5.19 -12.07
C SER A 96 14.37 4.01 -11.26
N ALA A 97 15.10 2.90 -11.24
CA ALA A 97 14.76 1.64 -10.56
C ALA A 97 14.35 1.83 -9.09
N GLU A 98 15.06 2.71 -8.38
CA GLU A 98 14.88 2.98 -6.95
C GLU A 98 13.77 4.02 -6.64
N GLY A 99 13.16 4.65 -7.65
CA GLY A 99 12.13 5.68 -7.45
C GLY A 99 10.75 5.11 -7.09
N PHE A 100 9.81 5.98 -6.70
CA PHE A 100 8.44 5.64 -6.25
C PHE A 100 7.35 6.07 -7.22
N ALA A 101 7.69 6.42 -8.47
CA ALA A 101 6.74 6.96 -9.42
C ALA A 101 5.63 5.97 -9.83
N THR A 102 5.94 4.67 -9.84
CA THR A 102 4.92 3.63 -10.08
C THR A 102 3.97 3.54 -8.89
N ALA A 103 4.49 3.57 -7.66
CA ALA A 103 3.69 3.56 -6.44
C ALA A 103 2.76 4.78 -6.38
N SER A 104 3.28 6.00 -6.61
CA SER A 104 2.50 7.23 -6.61
C SER A 104 1.35 7.21 -7.62
N THR A 105 1.57 6.62 -8.81
CA THR A 105 0.52 6.40 -9.81
C THR A 105 -0.61 5.54 -9.28
N HIS A 106 -0.28 4.47 -8.55
CA HIS A 106 -1.28 3.53 -8.04
C HIS A 106 -2.04 4.12 -6.85
N VAL A 107 -1.37 4.90 -6.00
CA VAL A 107 -2.03 5.69 -4.95
C VAL A 107 -3.04 6.68 -5.54
N GLN A 108 -2.66 7.39 -6.62
CA GLN A 108 -3.58 8.27 -7.33
C GLN A 108 -4.77 7.53 -7.96
N ARG A 109 -4.55 6.30 -8.45
CA ARG A 109 -5.61 5.44 -9.00
C ARG A 109 -6.60 4.96 -7.93
N GLU A 110 -6.15 4.84 -6.68
CA GLU A 110 -7.02 4.61 -5.52
C GLU A 110 -7.70 5.90 -5.04
N ASN A 111 -7.67 6.96 -5.85
CA ASN A 111 -8.34 8.24 -5.65
C ASN A 111 -7.79 9.11 -4.50
N TYR A 112 -6.56 8.85 -4.05
CA TYR A 112 -5.86 9.75 -3.15
C TYR A 112 -5.19 10.90 -3.91
N GLY A 113 -5.16 12.08 -3.31
CA GLY A 113 -4.25 13.14 -3.72
C GLY A 113 -2.83 12.79 -3.30
N VAL A 114 -1.84 13.05 -4.16
CA VAL A 114 -0.42 12.73 -3.87
C VAL A 114 0.43 13.97 -4.10
N SER A 115 1.18 14.36 -3.07
CA SER A 115 2.09 15.51 -3.10
C SER A 115 3.36 15.22 -2.27
N THR A 116 4.39 16.04 -2.44
CA THR A 116 5.59 16.00 -1.58
C THR A 116 5.57 17.15 -0.58
N LEU A 117 6.15 16.93 0.60
CA LEU A 117 6.40 17.98 1.59
C LEU A 117 7.89 18.04 1.90
N HIS A 118 8.46 19.23 1.87
CA HIS A 118 9.81 19.51 2.32
C HIS A 118 9.74 20.44 3.52
N LEU A 119 9.94 19.89 4.73
CA LEU A 119 9.69 20.59 6.00
C LEU A 119 10.65 21.76 6.29
N SER A 120 11.63 21.99 5.43
CA SER A 120 12.48 23.19 5.43
C SER A 120 11.89 24.36 4.61
N LEU A 121 10.79 24.16 3.87
CA LEU A 121 10.12 25.18 3.04
C LEU A 121 8.88 25.71 3.76
N ASN A 122 8.78 27.02 3.93
CA ASN A 122 7.65 27.66 4.64
C ASN A 122 6.27 27.29 4.09
N SER A 123 6.11 27.16 2.77
CA SER A 123 4.82 26.76 2.16
C SER A 123 4.39 25.35 2.57
N ASP A 124 5.36 24.46 2.73
CA ASP A 124 5.13 23.06 3.02
C ASP A 124 4.90 22.87 4.52
N ILE A 125 5.53 23.71 5.35
CA ILE A 125 5.23 23.80 6.79
C ILE A 125 3.77 24.22 7.00
N GLU A 126 3.27 25.25 6.29
CA GLU A 126 1.85 25.66 6.39
C GLU A 126 0.91 24.51 6.00
N THR A 127 1.26 23.76 4.95
CA THR A 127 0.50 22.58 4.51
C THR A 127 0.55 21.45 5.54
N PHE A 128 1.72 21.20 6.12
CA PHE A 128 1.93 20.19 7.15
C PHE A 128 1.20 20.52 8.46
N GLN A 129 1.12 21.79 8.82
CA GLN A 129 0.31 22.25 9.96
C GLN A 129 -1.19 22.08 9.69
N ALA A 130 -1.66 22.34 8.47
CA ALA A 130 -3.05 22.07 8.09
C ALA A 130 -3.38 20.57 8.15
N LEU A 131 -2.43 19.71 7.77
CA LEU A 131 -2.53 18.26 7.97
C LEU A 131 -2.59 17.89 9.46
N THR A 132 -1.69 18.46 10.27
CA THR A 132 -1.62 18.19 11.72
C THR A 132 -2.88 18.60 12.47
N ASN A 133 -3.45 19.76 12.12
CA ASN A 133 -4.66 20.27 12.75
C ASN A 133 -5.96 19.63 12.22
N GLY A 134 -5.87 18.67 11.30
CA GLY A 134 -7.03 18.00 10.69
C GLY A 134 -7.83 18.86 9.71
N GLU A 135 -7.27 19.98 9.22
CA GLU A 135 -7.86 20.77 8.12
C GLU A 135 -7.72 20.04 6.77
N ILE A 136 -6.69 19.19 6.65
CA ILE A 136 -6.48 18.28 5.53
C ILE A 136 -6.52 16.86 6.09
N VAL A 137 -7.44 16.03 5.58
CA VAL A 137 -7.46 14.60 5.92
C VAL A 137 -6.40 13.88 5.09
N GLY A 138 -5.42 13.27 5.74
CA GLY A 138 -4.34 12.59 5.03
C GLY A 138 -3.30 11.93 5.93
N MET A 139 -2.26 11.42 5.29
CA MET A 139 -1.15 10.73 5.95
C MET A 139 0.22 11.17 5.39
N LEU A 140 1.28 10.88 6.16
CA LEU A 140 2.67 11.09 5.75
C LEU A 140 3.34 9.75 5.38
N VAL A 141 4.13 9.75 4.30
CA VAL A 141 4.98 8.64 3.88
C VAL A 141 6.43 9.08 3.91
N VAL A 142 7.28 8.33 4.61
CA VAL A 142 8.73 8.49 4.59
C VAL A 142 9.34 7.29 3.88
N ALA A 143 9.93 7.52 2.70
CA ALA A 143 10.37 6.47 1.80
C ALA A 143 11.90 6.40 1.69
N GLY A 144 12.52 5.56 2.53
CA GLY A 144 13.98 5.30 2.50
C GLY A 144 14.81 6.55 2.75
N PRO A 145 14.70 7.21 3.92
CA PRO A 145 15.47 8.41 4.21
C PRO A 145 16.96 8.07 4.35
N ARG A 146 17.83 8.96 3.89
CA ARG A 146 19.30 8.81 3.91
C ARG A 146 20.02 9.90 4.70
N ARG A 147 19.30 10.91 5.20
CA ARG A 147 19.86 12.00 6.03
C ARG A 147 19.04 12.22 7.30
N ASP A 148 19.71 12.63 8.37
CA ASP A 148 19.04 12.85 9.65
C ASP A 148 18.03 14.01 9.61
N ILE A 149 16.96 13.84 10.40
CA ILE A 149 15.95 14.86 10.68
C ILE A 149 16.60 16.03 11.43
N LEU A 150 16.32 17.26 11.00
CA LEU A 150 16.75 18.46 11.71
C LEU A 150 15.91 18.69 12.98
N ASP A 151 16.44 19.41 13.97
CA ASP A 151 15.73 19.63 15.25
C ASP A 151 14.34 20.27 15.07
N ASP A 152 14.25 21.29 14.21
CA ASP A 152 12.99 21.98 13.91
C ASP A 152 11.98 21.07 13.19
N GLU A 153 12.46 20.15 12.34
CA GLU A 153 11.61 19.19 11.62
C GLU A 153 11.13 18.07 12.54
N ARG A 154 11.97 17.67 13.50
CA ARG A 154 11.62 16.67 14.51
C ARG A 154 10.45 17.15 15.36
N GLU A 155 10.47 18.40 15.81
CA GLU A 155 9.39 18.97 16.61
C GLU A 155 8.04 18.90 15.86
N LEU A 156 8.04 19.23 14.57
CA LEU A 156 6.85 19.12 13.71
C LEU A 156 6.37 17.66 13.57
N LEU A 157 7.27 16.72 13.30
CA LEU A 157 6.90 15.30 13.14
C LEU A 157 6.39 14.68 14.45
N GLU A 158 6.96 15.08 15.58
CA GLU A 158 6.51 14.64 16.90
C GLU A 158 5.12 15.21 17.22
N GLU A 159 4.89 16.50 16.99
CA GLU A 159 3.58 17.14 17.13
C GLU A 159 2.53 16.45 16.26
N TYR A 160 2.86 16.17 14.99
CA TYR A 160 1.95 15.48 14.07
C TYR A 160 1.50 14.11 14.59
N LEU A 161 2.43 13.29 15.08
CA LEU A 161 2.08 11.97 15.60
C LEU A 161 1.35 12.07 16.95
N GLU A 162 1.69 13.03 17.80
CA GLU A 162 1.01 13.26 19.09
C GLU A 162 -0.44 13.72 18.91
N GLU A 163 -0.76 14.44 17.83
CA GLU A 163 -2.12 14.86 17.45
C GLU A 163 -2.93 13.79 16.69
N GLY A 164 -2.43 12.55 16.61
CA GLY A 164 -3.14 11.42 15.98
C GLY A 164 -2.82 11.23 14.50
N GLY A 165 -1.69 11.75 14.02
CA GLY A 165 -1.27 11.62 12.63
C GLY A 165 -1.01 10.18 12.19
N ASP A 166 -1.23 9.91 10.89
CA ASP A 166 -1.00 8.63 10.26
C ASP A 166 0.32 8.62 9.47
N MET A 167 1.17 7.63 9.71
CA MET A 167 2.50 7.58 9.09
C MET A 167 2.88 6.20 8.54
N LEU A 168 3.34 6.16 7.30
CA LEU A 168 4.03 5.01 6.71
C LEU A 168 5.54 5.27 6.68
N LEU A 169 6.29 4.51 7.49
CA LEU A 169 7.75 4.57 7.55
C LEU A 169 8.34 3.38 6.80
N LEU A 170 9.11 3.66 5.75
CA LEU A 170 9.86 2.64 5.02
C LEU A 170 11.35 2.87 5.29
N LEU A 171 11.95 2.04 6.14
CA LEU A 171 13.29 2.23 6.67
C LEU A 171 14.20 1.10 6.21
N ASP A 172 15.34 1.47 5.65
CA ASP A 172 16.37 0.56 5.15
C ASP A 172 17.47 0.32 6.22
N PRO A 173 18.34 -0.70 6.05
CA PRO A 173 19.47 -0.95 6.97
C PRO A 173 20.45 0.22 7.12
N ASP A 174 20.48 1.18 6.19
CA ASP A 174 21.30 2.39 6.26
C ASP A 174 20.52 3.66 6.65
N SER A 175 19.23 3.52 7.00
CA SER A 175 18.41 4.66 7.45
C SER A 175 19.02 5.37 8.67
N PRO A 176 18.97 6.72 8.70
CA PRO A 176 19.54 7.53 9.77
C PRO A 176 18.96 7.23 11.16
N GLN A 177 19.78 7.42 12.19
CA GLN A 177 19.38 7.16 13.58
C GLN A 177 18.16 7.98 14.00
N SER A 178 18.05 9.24 13.53
CA SER A 178 16.92 10.11 13.86
C SER A 178 15.54 9.56 13.48
N PHE A 179 15.42 8.87 12.34
CA PHE A 179 14.17 8.21 11.92
C PHE A 179 13.91 6.91 12.67
N ARG A 180 14.98 6.17 13.03
CA ARG A 180 14.87 4.98 13.89
C ARG A 180 14.41 5.36 15.29
N ASP A 181 14.94 6.45 15.84
CA ASP A 181 14.54 6.98 17.13
C ASP A 181 13.08 7.43 17.13
N LEU A 182 12.60 8.00 16.00
CA LEU A 182 11.19 8.34 15.81
C LEU A 182 10.31 7.08 15.86
N ALA A 183 10.65 6.03 15.12
CA ALA A 183 9.93 4.75 15.17
C ALA A 183 9.99 4.11 16.57
N ALA A 184 11.15 4.15 17.23
CA ALA A 184 11.36 3.57 18.55
C ALA A 184 10.53 4.27 19.63
N ARG A 185 10.35 5.60 19.55
CA ARG A 185 9.46 6.36 20.44
C ARG A 185 8.01 5.88 20.38
N TRP A 186 7.59 5.31 19.26
CA TRP A 186 6.26 4.73 19.06
C TRP A 186 6.23 3.21 19.20
N GLY A 187 7.35 2.58 19.58
CA GLY A 187 7.37 1.15 19.91
C GLY A 187 7.98 0.21 18.90
N VAL A 188 8.56 0.75 17.83
CA VAL A 188 9.18 -0.05 16.77
C VAL A 188 10.68 0.20 16.76
N VAL A 189 11.44 -0.75 17.29
CA VAL A 189 12.91 -0.72 17.22
C VAL A 189 13.32 -1.21 15.83
N VAL A 190 14.22 -0.47 15.18
CA VAL A 190 14.68 -0.76 13.82
C VAL A 190 16.15 -1.18 13.91
N GLY A 191 16.46 -2.37 13.40
CA GLY A 191 17.83 -2.87 13.36
C GLY A 191 18.75 -2.07 12.43
N THR A 192 20.01 -2.49 12.37
CA THR A 192 21.00 -1.97 11.40
C THR A 192 21.47 -3.03 10.42
N ASP A 193 21.20 -4.29 10.73
CA ASP A 193 21.72 -5.43 10.00
C ASP A 193 20.63 -6.01 9.10
N GLN A 194 21.00 -6.27 7.85
CA GLN A 194 20.11 -6.91 6.90
C GLN A 194 19.78 -8.35 7.34
N VAL A 195 18.52 -8.73 7.20
CA VAL A 195 18.06 -10.10 7.45
C VAL A 195 18.47 -10.98 6.27
N ILE A 196 19.16 -12.07 6.59
CA ILE A 196 19.48 -13.14 5.63
C ILE A 196 18.76 -14.40 6.10
N ASP A 197 17.81 -14.88 5.30
CA ASP A 197 17.03 -16.08 5.59
C ASP A 197 17.03 -17.00 4.37
N ALA A 198 17.95 -17.97 4.37
CA ALA A 198 18.11 -18.93 3.28
C ALA A 198 16.86 -19.79 2.99
N ARG A 199 15.88 -19.85 3.91
CA ARG A 199 14.63 -20.60 3.69
C ARG A 199 13.65 -19.81 2.82
N ASN A 200 13.61 -18.50 3.05
CA ASN A 200 12.68 -17.57 2.41
C ASN A 200 13.36 -16.71 1.34
N SER A 201 14.67 -16.84 1.15
CA SER A 201 15.39 -16.11 0.12
C SER A 201 15.15 -16.63 -1.29
N LEU A 202 15.27 -15.75 -2.28
CA LEU A 202 15.37 -16.18 -3.68
C LEU A 202 16.69 -16.92 -3.91
N GLU A 203 16.65 -18.08 -4.61
CA GLU A 203 17.82 -18.96 -4.78
C GLU A 203 19.06 -18.29 -5.39
N GLU A 204 18.88 -17.18 -6.12
CA GLU A 204 19.97 -16.42 -6.74
C GLU A 204 20.61 -15.39 -5.79
N ASP A 205 19.89 -14.95 -4.76
CA ASP A 205 20.32 -13.90 -3.84
C ASP A 205 19.70 -14.07 -2.44
N GLU A 206 20.51 -14.51 -1.48
CA GLU A 206 20.11 -14.73 -0.07
C GLU A 206 19.65 -13.44 0.64
N SER A 207 19.91 -12.28 0.04
CA SER A 207 19.59 -10.96 0.54
C SER A 207 18.20 -10.45 0.11
N ILE A 208 17.55 -11.17 -0.81
CA ILE A 208 16.19 -10.88 -1.27
C ILE A 208 15.24 -11.90 -0.67
N LEU A 209 14.41 -11.45 0.26
CA LEU A 209 13.42 -12.32 0.92
C LEU A 209 12.12 -12.33 0.13
N ARG A 210 11.58 -13.53 -0.07
CA ARG A 210 10.24 -13.78 -0.57
C ARG A 210 9.43 -14.34 0.59
N LEU A 211 8.40 -13.60 0.97
CA LEU A 211 7.54 -13.95 2.09
C LEU A 211 6.20 -14.43 1.53
N ASP A 212 5.89 -15.71 1.75
CA ASP A 212 4.61 -16.27 1.37
C ASP A 212 3.59 -16.04 2.51
N PRO A 213 2.28 -15.94 2.22
CA PRO A 213 1.26 -15.69 3.25
C PRO A 213 1.25 -16.70 4.41
N GLU A 214 1.73 -17.91 4.15
CA GLU A 214 1.85 -18.98 5.14
C GLU A 214 2.98 -18.70 6.15
N ASP A 215 4.02 -17.95 5.77
CA ASP A 215 5.13 -17.57 6.66
C ASP A 215 4.70 -16.56 7.73
N TYR A 216 3.64 -15.80 7.44
CA TYR A 216 3.02 -14.87 8.38
C TYR A 216 2.25 -15.55 9.52
N LEU A 217 2.06 -16.88 9.45
CA LEU A 217 1.31 -17.68 10.41
C LEU A 217 2.22 -18.61 11.21
N SER A 218 3.19 -18.05 11.92
CA SER A 218 4.05 -18.86 12.78
C SER A 218 3.44 -19.05 14.18
N SER A 219 2.55 -20.03 14.26
CA SER A 219 2.32 -20.97 15.40
C SER A 219 1.91 -20.46 16.80
N VAL A 220 1.88 -19.17 17.09
CA VAL A 220 1.49 -18.67 18.41
C VAL A 220 0.24 -17.83 18.29
N LEU A 221 -0.90 -18.45 18.01
CA LEU A 221 -2.18 -17.75 18.01
C LEU A 221 -2.62 -17.43 19.45
N PRO A 222 -2.71 -16.18 19.95
CA PRO A 222 -3.52 -15.89 21.11
C PRO A 222 -4.87 -15.32 20.65
N VAL A 223 -5.91 -16.15 20.78
CA VAL A 223 -7.28 -15.71 21.08
C VAL A 223 -8.08 -15.02 19.95
N ILE A 224 -8.16 -15.61 18.76
CA ILE A 224 -9.41 -15.54 17.97
C ILE A 224 -9.93 -16.97 17.80
N PRO A 225 -11.02 -17.35 18.49
CA PRO A 225 -11.69 -18.62 18.21
C PRO A 225 -12.05 -18.66 16.72
N ASP A 226 -11.56 -19.67 15.99
CA ASP A 226 -11.81 -19.91 14.55
C ASP A 226 -11.01 -19.06 13.53
N ALA A 227 -9.90 -18.41 13.91
CA ALA A 227 -9.01 -17.77 12.94
C ALA A 227 -8.25 -18.81 12.08
N THR A 228 -8.56 -18.82 10.77
CA THR A 228 -7.81 -19.55 9.74
C THR A 228 -7.04 -18.55 8.87
N LEU A 229 -5.99 -18.99 8.18
CA LEU A 229 -5.29 -18.16 7.16
C LEU A 229 -6.28 -17.52 6.18
N GLU A 230 -7.27 -18.29 5.74
CA GLU A 230 -8.29 -17.84 4.81
C GLU A 230 -9.13 -16.69 5.40
N ASN A 231 -9.58 -16.82 6.65
CA ASN A 231 -10.33 -15.76 7.34
C ASN A 231 -9.46 -14.52 7.52
N ILE A 232 -8.20 -14.71 7.91
CA ILE A 232 -7.19 -13.65 8.11
C ILE A 232 -6.94 -12.87 6.83
N LEU A 233 -6.72 -13.56 5.70
CA LEU A 233 -6.53 -12.90 4.41
C LEU A 233 -7.84 -12.30 3.88
N ALA A 234 -9.00 -12.78 4.31
CA ALA A 234 -10.29 -12.20 3.92
C ALA A 234 -10.63 -10.93 4.73
N THR A 235 -10.33 -10.91 6.03
CA THR A 235 -10.71 -9.83 6.96
C THR A 235 -9.58 -8.87 7.29
N GLY A 236 -8.34 -9.27 7.02
CA GLY A 236 -7.11 -8.46 7.15
C GLY A 236 -7.31 -7.03 6.68
N GLY A 237 -6.82 -6.05 7.42
CA GLY A 237 -6.72 -4.66 6.96
C GLY A 237 -5.60 -4.51 5.93
N VAL A 238 -4.36 -4.78 6.36
CA VAL A 238 -3.19 -4.67 5.48
C VAL A 238 -2.90 -5.97 4.71
N THR A 239 -3.12 -7.13 5.32
CA THR A 239 -2.91 -8.45 4.67
C THR A 239 -4.08 -8.93 3.81
N ARG A 240 -5.07 -8.07 3.52
CA ARG A 240 -6.25 -8.48 2.75
C ARG A 240 -5.87 -9.00 1.37
N GLY A 241 -6.30 -10.22 1.04
CA GLY A 241 -6.05 -10.86 -0.26
C GLY A 241 -4.56 -11.00 -0.59
N LEU A 242 -3.69 -10.89 0.42
CA LEU A 242 -2.25 -10.80 0.22
C LEU A 242 -1.74 -12.16 -0.27
N GLY A 243 -1.05 -12.13 -1.41
CA GLY A 243 -0.23 -13.22 -1.87
C GLY A 243 1.24 -13.01 -1.50
N PRO A 244 2.16 -13.71 -2.16
CA PRO A 244 3.58 -13.61 -1.87
C PRO A 244 4.14 -12.21 -2.12
N THR A 245 5.04 -11.73 -1.28
CA THR A 245 5.70 -10.42 -1.39
C THR A 245 7.22 -10.57 -1.39
N ILE A 246 7.94 -9.61 -1.95
CA ILE A 246 9.40 -9.65 -2.12
C ILE A 246 10.03 -8.40 -1.52
N TYR A 247 11.03 -8.61 -0.66
CA TYR A 247 11.75 -7.56 0.06
C TYR A 247 13.26 -7.70 -0.16
N PRO A 248 13.85 -6.93 -1.08
CA PRO A 248 15.30 -6.84 -1.21
C PRO A 248 15.87 -5.99 -0.07
N GLY A 249 16.89 -6.46 0.65
CA GLY A 249 17.55 -5.54 1.60
C GLY A 249 16.93 -5.42 2.99
N ILE A 250 15.95 -6.25 3.36
CA ILE A 250 15.12 -5.97 4.55
C ILE A 250 15.89 -5.99 5.87
N VAL A 251 15.63 -5.00 6.72
CA VAL A 251 16.07 -4.95 8.12
C VAL A 251 15.01 -5.54 9.04
N ALA A 252 15.46 -6.21 10.11
CA ALA A 252 14.54 -6.68 11.13
C ALA A 252 14.02 -5.51 11.96
N LEU A 253 12.71 -5.50 12.18
CA LEU A 253 12.07 -4.68 13.20
C LEU A 253 11.90 -5.52 14.47
N GLU A 254 11.90 -4.86 15.61
CA GLU A 254 11.64 -5.47 16.92
C GLU A 254 10.63 -4.60 17.68
N PRO A 255 9.49 -5.18 18.09
CA PRO A 255 8.63 -4.61 19.12
C PRO A 255 9.41 -4.21 20.38
N ALA A 256 9.15 -3.01 20.91
CA ALA A 256 9.65 -2.64 22.24
C ALA A 256 9.06 -3.56 23.32
N GLU A 257 9.87 -3.95 24.32
CA GLU A 257 9.49 -4.90 25.38
C GLU A 257 8.29 -4.42 26.21
N GLU A 258 8.07 -3.10 26.29
CA GLU A 258 7.00 -2.47 27.06
C GLU A 258 5.61 -2.53 26.38
N ILE A 259 5.53 -3.05 25.15
CA ILE A 259 4.30 -3.05 24.37
C ILE A 259 3.66 -4.44 24.39
N VAL A 260 2.37 -4.49 24.69
CA VAL A 260 1.56 -5.69 24.47
C VAL A 260 1.34 -5.82 22.97
N PHE A 261 2.26 -6.52 22.32
CA PHE A 261 2.06 -6.98 20.95
C PHE A 261 1.15 -8.19 20.95
N VAL A 262 0.13 -8.15 20.08
CA VAL A 262 -0.62 -9.33 19.71
C VAL A 262 0.05 -9.85 18.44
N PRO A 263 0.90 -10.89 18.52
CA PRO A 263 1.55 -11.48 17.35
C PRO A 263 0.50 -12.31 16.63
N ASP A 264 -0.47 -11.66 16.01
CA ASP A 264 -1.50 -12.34 15.25
C ASP A 264 -2.17 -11.34 14.33
N VAL A 265 -1.68 -11.37 13.09
CA VAL A 265 -2.37 -10.92 11.89
C VAL A 265 -2.50 -9.40 11.78
N PHE A 266 -1.80 -8.90 10.77
CA PHE A 266 -1.83 -7.55 10.21
C PHE A 266 -3.22 -7.09 9.68
N ILE A 267 -4.34 -7.48 10.33
CA ILE A 267 -5.32 -6.59 10.99
C ILE A 267 -6.71 -7.23 11.10
N SER A 268 -7.22 -7.34 12.33
CA SER A 268 -8.62 -7.02 12.67
C SER A 268 -8.63 -6.47 14.09
N LEU A 269 -8.02 -5.31 14.30
CA LEU A 269 -8.11 -4.63 15.59
C LEU A 269 -9.13 -3.50 15.46
N ASP A 270 -10.40 -3.89 15.60
CA ASP A 270 -11.40 -2.97 16.12
C ASP A 270 -10.90 -2.57 17.53
N PRO A 271 -10.71 -1.27 17.84
CA PRO A 271 -10.14 -0.80 19.11
C PRO A 271 -10.87 -1.31 20.36
N GLU A 272 -12.09 -1.82 20.20
CA GLU A 272 -12.92 -2.38 21.27
C GLU A 272 -12.34 -3.68 21.88
N VAL A 273 -11.47 -4.42 21.18
CA VAL A 273 -11.09 -5.80 21.54
C VAL A 273 -9.81 -5.93 22.40
N VAL A 274 -8.89 -4.95 22.39
CA VAL A 274 -7.53 -5.11 22.97
C VAL A 274 -7.24 -4.16 24.16
N VAL A 275 -8.25 -3.68 24.86
CA VAL A 275 -8.02 -2.78 26.02
C VAL A 275 -7.52 -3.59 27.24
N GLY A 276 -6.20 -3.67 27.41
CA GLY A 276 -5.55 -4.00 28.69
C GLY A 276 -5.45 -2.76 29.58
N GLU A 277 -5.60 -2.92 30.89
CA GLU A 277 -5.77 -1.81 31.85
C GLU A 277 -4.53 -0.87 32.01
N ASP A 278 -3.38 -1.16 31.37
CA ASP A 278 -2.10 -0.49 31.66
C ASP A 278 -1.24 -0.05 30.43
N THR A 279 -1.72 -0.16 29.17
CA THR A 279 -0.90 0.18 27.97
C THR A 279 -1.59 1.13 26.98
N ASN A 280 -0.85 2.12 26.46
CA ASN A 280 -1.35 3.17 25.55
C ASN A 280 -1.00 2.95 24.06
N ILE A 281 -0.19 1.93 23.79
CA ILE A 281 0.23 1.54 22.44
C ILE A 281 -0.24 0.12 22.20
N PHE A 282 -0.91 -0.08 21.07
CA PHE A 282 -1.37 -1.38 20.62
C PHE A 282 -0.75 -1.68 19.26
N GLY A 283 -0.09 -2.83 19.14
CA GLY A 283 0.65 -3.19 17.94
C GLY A 283 0.28 -4.59 17.43
N ALA A 284 0.19 -4.70 16.11
CA ALA A 284 0.22 -5.96 15.38
C ALA A 284 1.52 -6.00 14.57
N ALA A 285 2.31 -7.06 14.73
CA ALA A 285 3.56 -7.22 13.98
C ALA A 285 3.49 -8.46 13.08
N LEU A 286 4.16 -8.38 11.94
CA LEU A 286 4.35 -9.53 11.07
C LEU A 286 5.50 -10.36 11.63
N ALA A 287 5.27 -11.55 12.19
CA ALA A 287 6.33 -12.36 12.83
C ALA A 287 6.77 -13.51 11.91
N ILE A 288 8.07 -13.56 11.58
CA ILE A 288 8.62 -14.61 10.71
C ILE A 288 9.65 -15.44 11.49
N PRO A 289 9.49 -16.77 11.54
CA PRO A 289 10.42 -17.65 12.23
C PRO A 289 11.76 -17.72 11.47
N SER A 290 12.86 -17.47 12.18
CA SER A 290 14.22 -17.56 11.69
C SER A 290 14.74 -19.02 11.70
N THR A 291 15.98 -19.23 11.26
CA THR A 291 16.62 -20.56 11.15
C THR A 291 17.04 -21.17 12.50
N GLY A 292 16.72 -20.54 13.62
CA GLY A 292 16.77 -21.12 14.97
C GLY A 292 15.35 -21.40 15.48
N ASP A 293 15.13 -22.57 16.10
CA ASP A 293 13.80 -23.09 16.50
C ASP A 293 12.97 -22.15 17.43
N ASP A 294 13.49 -21.00 17.87
CA ASP A 294 12.84 -20.05 18.79
C ASP A 294 13.02 -18.54 18.44
N ASP A 295 13.69 -18.17 17.33
CA ASP A 295 13.96 -16.76 16.98
C ASP A 295 13.00 -16.26 15.89
N PHE A 296 12.47 -15.04 16.01
CA PHE A 296 11.61 -14.38 15.02
C PHE A 296 12.20 -13.05 14.56
N TYR A 297 11.94 -12.67 13.32
CA TYR A 297 12.14 -11.28 12.86
C TYR A 297 10.84 -10.70 12.33
N TYR A 298 10.72 -9.38 12.38
CA TYR A 298 9.53 -8.69 11.93
C TYR A 298 9.84 -7.80 10.72
N PRO A 299 9.39 -8.14 9.49
CA PRO A 299 9.61 -7.31 8.31
C PRO A 299 8.74 -6.05 8.28
N ALA A 300 7.60 -6.09 8.96
CA ALA A 300 6.64 -4.99 9.05
C ALA A 300 5.92 -4.98 10.39
N VAL A 301 5.64 -3.79 10.91
CA VAL A 301 4.94 -3.57 12.17
C VAL A 301 3.87 -2.50 11.97
N ALA A 302 2.63 -2.77 12.36
CA ALA A 302 1.52 -1.83 12.34
C ALA A 302 1.09 -1.53 13.78
N ILE A 303 1.00 -0.26 14.15
CA ILE A 303 0.63 0.18 15.50
C ILE A 303 -0.50 1.20 15.44
N ARG A 304 -1.37 1.15 16.46
CA ARG A 304 -2.29 2.21 16.83
C ARG A 304 -1.99 2.61 18.27
N ALA A 305 -1.71 3.89 18.48
CA ALA A 305 -1.26 4.43 19.74
C ALA A 305 -2.06 5.68 20.09
N PHE A 306 -2.21 5.94 21.39
CA PHE A 306 -2.82 7.17 21.91
C PHE A 306 -1.81 8.06 22.62
N ALA A 307 -0.61 7.55 22.87
CA ALA A 307 0.53 8.29 23.40
C ALA A 307 1.83 7.54 23.06
N ALA A 308 2.91 8.29 22.86
CA ALA A 308 4.25 7.74 22.69
C ALA A 308 4.75 6.99 23.95
N LEU A 309 5.76 6.13 23.78
CA LEU A 309 6.39 5.43 24.90
C LEU A 309 6.96 6.42 25.92
N GLY A 310 6.59 6.23 27.19
CA GLY A 310 7.01 7.08 28.29
C GLY A 310 6.25 8.41 28.42
N ALA A 311 5.33 8.73 27.50
CA ALA A 311 4.44 9.88 27.64
C ALA A 311 3.25 9.55 28.56
N GLU A 312 2.71 10.57 29.23
CA GLU A 312 1.46 10.43 29.98
C GLU A 312 0.30 10.25 28.99
N PRO A 313 -0.59 9.25 29.19
CA PRO A 313 -1.76 9.10 28.35
C PRO A 313 -2.67 10.33 28.41
N PRO A 314 -3.42 10.64 27.33
CA PRO A 314 -4.42 11.68 27.37
C PRO A 314 -5.46 11.37 28.47
N GLU A 315 -5.94 12.41 29.17
CA GLU A 315 -6.98 12.26 30.21
C GLU A 315 -8.26 11.57 29.69
N ARG A 316 -8.50 11.67 28.37
CA ARG A 316 -9.58 10.99 27.66
C ARG A 316 -9.04 10.40 26.36
N ILE A 317 -9.12 9.08 26.23
CA ILE A 317 -8.80 8.37 24.99
C ILE A 317 -9.92 8.63 23.98
N ASP A 318 -9.54 9.17 22.82
CA ASP A 318 -10.42 9.28 21.66
C ASP A 318 -10.17 8.10 20.73
N PHE A 319 -11.03 7.08 20.80
CA PHE A 319 -10.89 5.89 19.97
C PHE A 319 -11.17 6.14 18.49
N ASP A 320 -11.75 7.29 18.14
CA ASP A 320 -12.03 7.66 16.76
C ASP A 320 -10.80 8.26 16.06
N ASN A 321 -9.77 8.70 16.81
CA ASN A 321 -8.57 9.33 16.27
C ASN A 321 -7.27 8.83 16.94
N PRO A 322 -6.91 7.54 16.79
CA PRO A 322 -5.61 7.03 17.23
C PRO A 322 -4.50 7.49 16.28
N THR A 323 -3.29 7.67 16.80
CA THR A 323 -2.08 7.74 15.97
C THR A 323 -1.83 6.36 15.35
N SER A 324 -1.79 6.26 14.03
CA SER A 324 -1.48 4.99 13.35
C SER A 324 -0.13 5.04 12.65
N LEU A 325 0.71 4.03 12.86
CA LEU A 325 1.95 3.89 12.11
C LEU A 325 2.04 2.51 11.48
N VAL A 326 2.53 2.45 10.25
CA VAL A 326 3.02 1.22 9.64
C VAL A 326 4.49 1.41 9.33
N VAL A 327 5.33 0.51 9.83
CA VAL A 327 6.77 0.53 9.64
C VAL A 327 7.17 -0.71 8.85
N PHE A 328 7.89 -0.53 7.76
CA PHE A 328 8.55 -1.60 7.02
C PHE A 328 10.06 -1.46 7.16
N GLY A 329 10.75 -2.59 7.31
CA GLY A 329 12.20 -2.66 7.29
C GLY A 329 12.81 -2.63 5.88
N ASP A 330 12.03 -2.26 4.87
CA ASP A 330 12.49 -2.17 3.50
C ASP A 330 11.64 -1.12 2.76
N SER A 331 12.28 -0.22 2.04
CA SER A 331 11.62 0.73 1.13
C SER A 331 11.74 0.33 -0.34
N ASP A 332 12.64 -0.58 -0.70
CA ASP A 332 12.83 -1.05 -2.06
C ASP A 332 11.68 -1.93 -2.57
N PHE A 333 10.94 -2.66 -1.70
CA PHE A 333 9.77 -3.44 -2.16
C PHE A 333 8.71 -2.57 -2.89
N ALA A 334 8.61 -1.29 -2.53
CA ALA A 334 7.68 -0.32 -3.11
C ALA A 334 8.32 0.57 -4.21
N SER A 335 9.60 0.34 -4.53
CA SER A 335 10.29 1.02 -5.62
C SER A 335 9.77 0.59 -7.00
N ASN A 336 10.09 1.35 -8.04
CA ASN A 336 9.70 1.08 -9.43
C ASN A 336 10.11 -0.34 -9.89
N SER A 337 11.22 -0.89 -9.38
CA SER A 337 11.69 -2.23 -9.72
C SER A 337 10.85 -3.36 -9.14
N TYR A 338 10.27 -3.16 -7.96
CA TYR A 338 9.63 -4.23 -7.19
C TYR A 338 8.12 -4.01 -6.96
N PHE A 339 7.62 -2.79 -7.17
CA PHE A 339 6.23 -2.44 -6.83
C PHE A 339 5.20 -3.34 -7.53
N THR A 340 5.39 -3.64 -8.82
CA THR A 340 4.49 -4.52 -9.58
C THR A 340 4.87 -5.99 -9.52
N THR A 341 5.84 -6.36 -8.68
CA THR A 341 6.32 -7.73 -8.53
C THR A 341 5.51 -8.43 -7.45
N ALA A 342 5.03 -9.63 -7.77
CA ALA A 342 4.20 -10.44 -6.88
C ALA A 342 3.00 -9.64 -6.31
N PHE A 343 2.91 -9.44 -4.99
CA PHE A 343 1.85 -8.68 -4.31
C PHE A 343 2.37 -7.44 -3.56
N ASN A 344 3.53 -6.90 -3.93
CA ASN A 344 4.12 -5.73 -3.27
C ASN A 344 3.23 -4.48 -3.37
N SER A 345 2.59 -4.27 -4.53
CA SER A 345 1.62 -3.18 -4.70
C SER A 345 0.44 -3.32 -3.75
N ASP A 346 -0.02 -4.54 -3.48
CA ASP A 346 -1.19 -4.78 -2.63
C ASP A 346 -0.88 -4.46 -1.18
N ILE A 347 0.24 -4.96 -0.63
CA ILE A 347 0.61 -4.66 0.75
C ILE A 347 0.91 -3.16 0.96
N PHE A 348 1.53 -2.49 -0.01
CA PHE A 348 1.77 -1.04 0.06
C PHE A 348 0.45 -0.25 0.08
N LEU A 349 -0.44 -0.51 -0.87
CA LEU A 349 -1.71 0.20 -0.95
C LEU A 349 -2.67 -0.16 0.20
N ASN A 350 -2.64 -1.41 0.69
CA ASN A 350 -3.42 -1.80 1.84
C ASN A 350 -2.91 -1.11 3.12
N SER A 351 -1.60 -0.86 3.24
CA SER A 351 -1.00 -0.08 4.32
C SER A 351 -1.53 1.36 4.32
N ILE A 352 -1.56 2.01 3.15
CA ILE A 352 -2.15 3.35 2.99
C ILE A 352 -3.64 3.32 3.35
N ASN A 353 -4.41 2.39 2.78
CA ASN A 353 -5.84 2.27 3.05
C ASN A 353 -6.14 2.05 4.54
N TRP A 354 -5.34 1.25 5.24
CA TRP A 354 -5.51 1.03 6.66
C TRP A 354 -5.17 2.27 7.50
N LEU A 355 -4.09 2.96 7.15
CA LEU A 355 -3.64 4.18 7.81
C LEU A 355 -4.70 5.28 7.69
N VAL A 356 -5.15 5.60 6.47
CA VAL A 356 -6.16 6.65 6.27
C VAL A 356 -7.59 6.21 6.68
N GLY A 357 -7.75 5.06 7.34
CA GLY A 357 -9.03 4.57 7.86
C GLY A 357 -10.04 4.08 6.81
N ASP A 358 -9.61 3.81 5.58
CA ASP A 358 -10.46 3.30 4.49
C ASP A 358 -10.30 1.78 4.33
N ALA A 359 -11.02 1.00 5.13
CA ALA A 359 -11.18 -0.43 4.90
C ALA A 359 -12.64 -0.79 4.58
N PRO A 360 -12.98 -1.21 3.35
CA PRO A 360 -12.47 -0.80 2.03
C PRO A 360 -13.49 0.09 1.30
N LEU A 361 -13.04 1.18 0.65
CA LEU A 361 -13.60 1.47 -0.67
C LEU A 361 -13.28 0.23 -1.50
N ALA A 362 -14.31 -0.46 -1.98
CA ALA A 362 -14.16 -1.64 -2.81
C ALA A 362 -13.51 -1.24 -4.13
N SER A 363 -12.19 -1.03 -4.12
CA SER A 363 -11.37 -1.01 -5.31
C SER A 363 -11.48 -2.43 -5.86
N ILE A 364 -12.26 -2.60 -6.92
CA ILE A 364 -12.24 -3.81 -7.73
C ILE A 364 -10.91 -3.76 -8.47
N ARG A 365 -9.81 -4.00 -7.75
CA ARG A 365 -8.49 -4.17 -8.36
C ARG A 365 -8.64 -5.34 -9.31
N PRO A 366 -8.44 -5.16 -10.62
CA PRO A 366 -8.32 -6.30 -11.51
C PRO A 366 -7.19 -7.12 -10.90
N LYS A 367 -7.49 -8.34 -10.44
CA LYS A 367 -6.45 -9.24 -9.91
C LYS A 367 -5.30 -9.17 -10.90
N PRO A 368 -4.11 -8.68 -10.52
CA PRO A 368 -3.00 -8.69 -11.44
C PRO A 368 -2.92 -10.14 -11.91
N ILE A 369 -2.97 -10.34 -13.22
CA ILE A 369 -2.66 -11.67 -13.75
C ILE A 369 -1.23 -11.84 -13.31
N ALA A 370 -1.03 -12.54 -12.19
CA ALA A 370 0.28 -12.90 -11.72
C ALA A 370 0.86 -13.68 -12.89
N PHE A 371 1.75 -13.02 -13.65
CA PHE A 371 2.64 -13.73 -14.51
C PHE A 371 3.44 -14.56 -13.53
N ARG A 372 3.02 -15.82 -13.39
CA ARG A 372 3.83 -16.80 -12.69
C ARG A 372 5.02 -16.99 -13.61
N ASP A 373 6.00 -16.12 -13.44
CA ASP A 373 7.28 -16.29 -14.07
C ASP A 373 7.73 -17.69 -13.67
N LEU A 374 7.93 -18.51 -14.70
CA LEU A 374 8.44 -19.85 -14.49
C LEU A 374 9.92 -19.64 -14.18
N ILE A 375 10.22 -19.46 -12.90
CA ILE A 375 11.60 -19.37 -12.40
C ILE A 375 12.17 -20.77 -12.52
N LEU A 376 13.04 -20.94 -13.52
CA LEU A 376 13.66 -22.21 -13.87
C LEU A 376 15.09 -22.17 -13.34
N ASP A 377 15.46 -23.16 -12.52
CA ASP A 377 16.87 -23.40 -12.18
C ASP A 377 17.71 -23.48 -13.48
N ASP A 378 19.00 -23.13 -13.41
CA ASP A 378 19.94 -23.15 -14.54
C ASP A 378 19.86 -24.46 -15.33
N ASN A 379 19.66 -25.59 -14.64
CA ASN A 379 19.48 -26.90 -15.28
C ASN A 379 18.16 -27.00 -16.05
N GLN A 380 17.07 -26.48 -15.49
CA GLN A 380 15.75 -26.49 -16.11
C GLN A 380 15.70 -25.51 -17.30
N TYR A 381 16.33 -24.33 -17.17
CA TYR A 381 16.49 -23.39 -18.28
C TYR A 381 17.30 -24.00 -19.42
N ASN A 382 18.45 -24.62 -19.11
CA ASN A 382 19.27 -25.29 -20.12
C ASN A 382 18.54 -26.46 -20.76
N LEU A 383 17.82 -27.26 -19.99
CA LEU A 383 17.00 -28.36 -20.50
C LEU A 383 15.92 -27.84 -21.45
N MET A 384 15.16 -26.81 -21.06
CA MET A 384 14.12 -26.21 -21.90
C MET A 384 14.71 -25.57 -23.16
N ARG A 385 15.86 -24.88 -23.04
CA ARG A 385 16.58 -24.30 -24.18
C ARG A 385 17.00 -25.37 -25.18
N TYR A 386 17.63 -26.45 -24.73
CA TYR A 386 18.09 -27.52 -25.61
C TYR A 386 16.94 -28.35 -26.18
N LEU A 387 15.89 -28.61 -25.39
CA LEU A 387 14.66 -29.21 -25.90
C LEU A 387 14.05 -28.33 -26.99
N GLY A 388 13.91 -27.02 -26.76
CA GLY A 388 13.40 -26.09 -27.77
C GLY A 388 14.23 -26.08 -29.05
N TRP A 389 15.57 -26.06 -28.91
CA TRP A 389 16.47 -25.99 -30.06
C TRP A 389 16.54 -27.27 -30.87
N PHE A 390 16.45 -28.45 -30.24
CA PHE A 390 16.70 -29.73 -30.90
C PHE A 390 15.44 -30.58 -31.11
N LEU A 391 14.44 -30.51 -30.24
CA LEU A 391 13.26 -31.39 -30.32
C LEU A 391 12.47 -31.10 -31.60
N LEU A 392 12.07 -29.84 -31.83
CA LEU A 392 11.26 -29.44 -32.98
C LEU A 392 11.95 -29.72 -34.32
N PRO A 393 13.23 -29.32 -34.53
CA PRO A 393 13.95 -29.66 -35.75
C PRO A 393 14.12 -31.17 -35.96
N SER A 394 14.37 -31.93 -34.89
CA SER A 394 14.52 -33.39 -34.97
C SER A 394 13.22 -34.07 -35.36
N VAL A 395 12.09 -33.65 -34.78
CA VAL A 395 10.76 -34.16 -35.13
C VAL A 395 10.44 -33.86 -36.60
N MET A 396 10.73 -32.65 -37.08
CA MET A 396 10.53 -32.28 -38.48
C MET A 396 11.45 -33.07 -39.43
N ALA A 397 12.72 -33.25 -39.07
CA ALA A 397 13.66 -34.04 -39.85
C ALA A 397 13.24 -35.51 -39.94
N LEU A 398 12.79 -36.10 -38.83
CA LEU A 398 12.25 -37.46 -38.78
C LEU A 398 10.99 -37.58 -39.63
N ALA A 399 10.04 -36.66 -39.50
CA ALA A 399 8.83 -36.64 -40.33
C ALA A 399 9.19 -36.56 -41.82
N GLY A 400 10.14 -35.68 -42.19
CA GLY A 400 10.66 -35.57 -43.54
C GLY A 400 11.31 -36.86 -44.06
N ALA A 401 12.14 -37.51 -43.23
CA ALA A 401 12.79 -38.78 -43.55
C ALA A 401 11.78 -39.92 -43.73
N VAL A 402 10.75 -40.01 -42.86
CA VAL A 402 9.67 -41.00 -42.96
C VAL A 402 8.88 -40.82 -44.25
N VAL A 403 8.53 -39.57 -44.60
CA VAL A 403 7.83 -39.26 -45.85
C VAL A 403 8.69 -39.60 -47.05
N TRP A 404 9.99 -39.28 -47.02
CA TRP A 404 10.93 -39.64 -48.08
C TRP A 404 11.05 -41.15 -48.26
N TRP A 405 11.16 -41.91 -47.16
CA TRP A 405 11.24 -43.37 -47.18
C TRP A 405 9.96 -43.99 -47.75
N ARG A 406 8.78 -43.47 -47.40
CA ARG A 406 7.50 -43.95 -47.95
C ARG A 406 7.29 -43.63 -49.42
N ARG A 407 7.97 -42.61 -49.95
CA ARG A 407 7.86 -42.18 -51.36
C ARG A 407 8.86 -42.87 -52.29
N ARG A 408 9.86 -43.56 -51.72
CA ARG A 408 10.86 -44.33 -52.45
C ARG A 408 10.46 -45.79 -52.51
#